data_AF-A0A418WZU3-F1
#
_entry.id   AF-A0A418WZU3-F1
#
_cell.length_a   1.000
_cell.length_b   1.000
_cell.length_c   1.000
_cell.angle_alpha   90.00
_cell.angle_beta   90.00
_cell.angle_gamma   90.00
#
_symmetry.space_group_name_H-M   'P 1'
#
loop_
_entity.id
_entity.type
_entity.pdbx_description
1 polymer ?
#
loop_
_entity_poly.entity_id
_entity_poly.type
_entity_poly.pdbx_seq_one_letter_code
_entity_poly.pdbx_strand_id
1 'polypeptide(L)'
;MASRHTEGNMDQDTIALQQWIQAQTGIKRNAPGLAGIAGRLLLQVNGMQVAVMQIDDGFLELTNDSSDADAVSNFLDVVSIVDFLTGTLNPAVAMLQGKMDANGDLYFTVKTLFGLQVGQPFDPVEFMRENGDA
;
A
#
# COMPACT_ATOMS: atom_id res chain seq x y z
N MET A 1 28.72 12.80 13.18
CA MET A 1 27.95 13.87 12.52
C MET A 1 26.51 13.41 12.46
N ALA A 2 25.66 14.01 13.29
CA ALA A 2 24.30 13.54 13.51
C ALA A 2 23.36 14.00 12.39
N SER A 3 22.57 13.06 11.89
CA SER A 3 21.56 13.20 10.84
C SER A 3 20.54 14.29 11.19
N ARG A 4 20.46 15.32 10.34
CA ARG A 4 19.37 16.30 10.28
C ARG A 4 18.67 16.17 8.92
N HIS A 5 18.08 15.04 8.60
CA HIS A 5 17.30 14.82 7.37
C HIS A 5 16.27 13.73 7.66
N THR A 6 15.10 14.04 8.24
CA THR A 6 13.99 13.07 8.23
C THR A 6 12.61 13.70 8.51
N GLU A 7 12.48 14.62 9.47
CA GLU A 7 11.13 15.10 9.86
C GLU A 7 10.45 15.98 8.80
N GLY A 8 11.19 16.84 8.08
CA GLY A 8 10.59 17.75 7.09
C GLY A 8 10.19 17.10 5.76
N ASN A 9 10.77 15.94 5.41
CA ASN A 9 10.50 15.26 4.14
C ASN A 9 9.29 14.31 4.24
N MET A 10 9.16 13.66 5.40
CA MET A 10 8.13 12.66 5.63
C MET A 10 6.70 13.23 5.52
N ASP A 11 6.49 14.47 5.96
CA ASP A 11 5.19 15.14 5.85
C ASP A 11 4.84 15.45 4.38
N GLN A 12 5.81 15.88 3.57
CA GLN A 12 5.57 16.19 2.16
C GLN A 12 5.33 14.91 1.33
N ASP A 13 6.14 13.88 1.56
CA ASP A 13 6.00 12.58 0.88
C ASP A 13 4.66 11.92 1.22
N THR A 14 4.21 12.03 2.48
CA THR A 14 2.92 11.49 2.92
C THR A 14 1.75 12.26 2.31
N ILE A 15 1.85 13.58 2.18
CA ILE A 15 0.85 14.40 1.49
C ILE A 15 0.76 14.01 0.01
N ALA A 16 1.89 13.86 -0.67
CA ALA A 16 1.94 13.44 -2.07
C ALA A 16 1.32 12.04 -2.25
N LEU A 17 1.64 11.10 -1.36
CA LEU A 17 1.03 9.78 -1.33
C LEU A 17 -0.49 9.86 -1.17
N GLN A 18 -0.98 10.65 -0.22
CA GLN A 18 -2.43 10.81 -0.02
C GLN A 18 -3.13 11.40 -1.24
N GLN A 19 -2.53 12.40 -1.89
CA GLN A 19 -3.08 12.99 -3.12
C GLN A 19 -3.12 11.98 -4.26
N TRP A 20 -2.05 11.22 -4.46
CA TRP A 20 -2.01 10.17 -5.47
C TRP A 20 -3.06 9.08 -5.17
N ILE A 21 -3.12 8.57 -3.93
CA ILE A 21 -4.15 7.60 -3.52
C ILE A 21 -5.54 8.14 -3.77
N GLN A 22 -5.82 9.41 -3.43
CA GLN A 22 -7.11 10.05 -3.68
C GLN A 22 -7.47 10.05 -5.17
N ALA A 23 -6.51 10.33 -6.05
CA ALA A 23 -6.71 10.25 -7.50
C ALA A 23 -7.04 8.81 -7.98
N GLN A 24 -6.62 7.79 -7.22
CA GLN A 24 -6.91 6.38 -7.51
C GLN A 24 -8.20 5.87 -6.86
N THR A 25 -8.84 6.63 -5.95
CA THR A 25 -10.02 6.15 -5.23
C THR A 25 -11.23 5.95 -6.15
N GLY A 26 -12.01 4.90 -5.90
CA GLY A 26 -13.18 4.56 -6.74
C GLY A 26 -12.84 3.91 -8.09
N ILE A 27 -11.55 3.76 -8.42
CA ILE A 27 -11.10 3.10 -9.65
C ILE A 27 -10.92 1.61 -9.38
N LYS A 28 -11.84 0.79 -9.92
CA LYS A 28 -11.71 -0.66 -9.90
C LYS A 28 -10.65 -1.11 -10.91
N ARG A 29 -9.61 -1.80 -10.43
CA ARG A 29 -8.47 -2.29 -11.22
C ARG A 29 -8.46 -3.81 -11.24
N ASN A 30 -8.06 -4.37 -12.37
CA ASN A 30 -7.89 -5.82 -12.51
C ASN A 30 -6.56 -6.25 -11.87
N ALA A 31 -6.62 -7.24 -10.99
CA ALA A 31 -5.48 -7.83 -10.30
C ALA A 31 -5.66 -9.36 -10.29
N PRO A 32 -5.37 -10.05 -11.41
CA PRO A 32 -5.67 -11.49 -11.56
C PRO A 32 -5.04 -12.39 -10.50
N GLY A 33 -3.90 -11.98 -9.93
CA GLY A 33 -3.26 -12.67 -8.82
C GLY A 33 -4.08 -12.68 -7.52
N LEU A 34 -5.15 -11.89 -7.45
CA LEU A 34 -6.10 -11.81 -6.34
C LEU A 34 -7.39 -12.62 -6.58
N ALA A 35 -7.46 -13.44 -7.63
CA ALA A 35 -8.62 -14.29 -7.89
C ALA A 35 -8.93 -15.21 -6.70
N GLY A 36 -10.21 -15.30 -6.32
CA GLY A 36 -10.67 -16.05 -5.14
C GLY A 36 -10.30 -15.43 -3.79
N ILE A 37 -9.81 -14.20 -3.76
CA ILE A 37 -9.55 -13.43 -2.54
C ILE A 37 -10.62 -12.34 -2.43
N ALA A 38 -11.19 -12.17 -1.23
CA ALA A 38 -12.09 -11.08 -0.92
C ALA A 38 -11.82 -10.57 0.50
N GLY A 39 -11.89 -9.25 0.68
CA GLY A 39 -11.67 -8.63 1.98
C GLY A 39 -11.26 -7.16 1.88
N ARG A 40 -11.09 -6.54 3.04
CA ARG A 40 -10.73 -5.12 3.21
C ARG A 40 -9.45 -5.00 4.02
N LEU A 41 -8.43 -4.38 3.42
CA LEU A 41 -7.14 -4.14 4.05
C LEU A 41 -6.96 -2.63 4.30
N LEU A 42 -6.91 -2.22 5.57
CA LEU A 42 -6.54 -0.86 5.93
C LEU A 42 -5.03 -0.67 5.73
N LEU A 43 -4.67 0.36 4.98
CA LEU A 43 -3.29 0.74 4.72
C LEU A 43 -2.92 1.96 5.57
N GLN A 44 -1.78 1.86 6.26
CA GLN A 44 -1.25 2.92 7.11
C GLN A 44 0.23 3.17 6.82
N VAL A 45 0.67 4.42 6.96
CA VAL A 45 2.10 4.78 7.00
C VAL A 45 2.38 5.40 8.36
N ASN A 46 3.26 4.78 9.13
CA ASN A 46 3.62 5.21 10.48
C ASN A 46 2.38 5.49 11.37
N GLY A 47 1.39 4.59 11.32
CA GLY A 47 0.13 4.67 12.04
C GLY A 47 -0.91 5.65 11.44
N MET A 48 -0.54 6.42 10.42
CA MET A 48 -1.48 7.30 9.71
C MET A 48 -2.20 6.54 8.61
N GLN A 49 -3.54 6.53 8.65
CA GLN A 49 -4.35 5.96 7.58
C GLN A 49 -4.12 6.70 6.27
N VAL A 50 -3.95 5.93 5.19
CA VAL A 50 -3.85 6.46 3.83
C VAL A 50 -4.98 5.98 2.91
N ALA A 51 -5.41 4.73 3.02
CA ALA A 51 -6.55 4.17 2.28
C ALA A 51 -7.01 2.84 2.87
N VAL A 52 -8.18 2.38 2.44
CA VAL A 52 -8.60 0.97 2.51
C VAL A 52 -8.55 0.38 1.11
N MET A 53 -7.85 -0.73 0.98
CA MET A 53 -7.86 -1.57 -0.21
C MET A 53 -8.98 -2.60 -0.07
N GLN A 54 -10.00 -2.49 -0.92
CA GLN A 54 -11.05 -3.49 -1.06
C GLN A 54 -10.69 -4.45 -2.18
N ILE A 55 -10.75 -5.74 -1.90
CA ILE A 55 -10.46 -6.81 -2.85
C ILE A 55 -11.72 -7.65 -3.00
N ASP A 56 -12.05 -7.97 -4.25
CA ASP A 56 -13.19 -8.82 -4.60
C ASP A 56 -12.88 -9.58 -5.88
N ASP A 57 -12.57 -10.88 -5.72
CA ASP A 57 -12.36 -11.87 -6.78
C ASP A 57 -11.48 -11.39 -7.94
N GLY A 58 -10.22 -11.06 -7.65
CA GLY A 58 -9.27 -10.62 -8.67
C GLY A 58 -9.42 -9.16 -9.10
N PHE A 59 -10.28 -8.39 -8.44
CA PHE A 59 -10.33 -6.95 -8.58
C PHE A 59 -9.93 -6.27 -7.29
N LEU A 60 -9.31 -5.10 -7.42
CA LEU A 60 -9.10 -4.21 -6.28
C LEU A 60 -9.59 -2.80 -6.53
N GLU A 61 -9.94 -2.13 -5.45
CA GLU A 61 -10.35 -0.72 -5.41
C GLU A 61 -9.76 -0.07 -4.15
N LEU A 62 -9.28 1.17 -4.28
CA LEU A 62 -8.89 1.98 -3.12
C LEU A 62 -10.07 2.86 -2.70
N THR A 63 -10.31 2.94 -1.39
CA THR A 63 -11.36 3.77 -0.80
C THR A 63 -10.83 4.51 0.42
N ASN A 64 -11.52 5.57 0.85
CA ASN A 64 -11.22 6.29 2.09
C ASN A 64 -12.06 5.81 3.28
N ASP A 65 -12.91 4.80 3.07
CA ASP A 65 -13.81 4.29 4.08
C ASP A 65 -13.07 3.29 4.98
N SER A 66 -12.70 3.72 6.18
CA SER A 66 -12.03 2.89 7.19
C SER A 66 -12.94 2.01 8.02
N SER A 67 -14.25 1.97 7.73
CA SER A 67 -15.13 1.04 8.43
C SER A 67 -14.80 -0.42 8.06
N ASP A 68 -14.84 -1.28 9.08
CA ASP A 68 -14.82 -2.75 8.97
C ASP A 68 -13.69 -3.33 8.11
N ALA A 69 -12.43 -2.98 8.41
CA ALA A 69 -11.27 -3.63 7.80
C ALA A 69 -11.01 -5.02 8.43
N ASP A 70 -10.79 -6.03 7.60
CA ASP A 70 -10.45 -7.41 8.04
C ASP A 70 -9.00 -7.51 8.56
N ALA A 71 -8.13 -6.65 8.03
CA ALA A 71 -6.75 -6.55 8.44
C ALA A 71 -6.22 -5.11 8.28
N VAL A 72 -5.10 -4.85 8.96
CA VAL A 72 -4.36 -3.59 8.88
C VAL A 72 -2.93 -3.91 8.48
N SER A 73 -2.41 -3.21 7.48
CA SER A 73 -1.01 -3.19 7.09
C SER A 73 -0.44 -1.81 7.36
N ASN A 74 0.52 -1.74 8.27
CA ASN A 74 1.23 -0.52 8.59
C ASN A 74 2.64 -0.57 8.00
N PHE A 75 3.00 0.48 7.27
CA PHE A 75 4.28 0.64 6.58
C PHE A 75 5.13 1.68 7.30
N LEU A 76 6.44 1.46 7.35
CA LEU A 76 7.37 2.37 8.00
C LEU A 76 7.45 3.73 7.28
N ASP A 77 7.43 3.69 5.95
CA ASP A 77 7.63 4.85 5.09
C ASP A 77 6.79 4.76 3.80
N VAL A 78 6.73 5.87 3.07
CA VAL A 78 5.99 6.01 1.81
C VAL A 78 6.54 5.08 0.73
N VAL A 79 7.86 4.85 0.71
CA VAL A 79 8.50 3.96 -0.26
C VAL A 79 7.96 2.52 -0.10
N SER A 80 7.87 2.04 1.13
CA SER A 80 7.43 0.67 1.43
C SER A 80 5.98 0.41 1.00
N ILE A 81 5.08 1.39 1.16
CA ILE A 81 3.69 1.25 0.69
C ILE A 81 3.56 1.38 -0.84
N VAL A 82 4.37 2.22 -1.48
CA VAL A 82 4.39 2.29 -2.95
C VAL A 82 4.89 0.98 -3.54
N ASP A 83 5.95 0.42 -2.96
CA ASP A 83 6.46 -0.90 -3.34
C ASP A 83 5.41 -1.99 -3.11
N PHE A 84 4.61 -1.87 -2.05
CA PHE A 84 3.50 -2.78 -1.78
C PHE A 84 2.43 -2.71 -2.88
N LEU A 85 1.93 -1.51 -3.18
CA LEU A 85 0.86 -1.30 -4.16
C LEU A 85 1.29 -1.70 -5.57
N THR A 86 2.56 -1.47 -5.92
CA THR A 86 3.13 -1.82 -7.22
C THR A 86 3.60 -3.28 -7.31
N GLY A 87 3.48 -4.05 -6.22
CA GLY A 87 3.86 -5.46 -6.18
C GLY A 87 5.37 -5.70 -6.25
N THR A 88 6.20 -4.71 -5.94
CA THR A 88 7.67 -4.84 -5.88
C THR A 88 8.16 -5.17 -4.47
N LEU A 89 7.34 -4.96 -3.43
CA LEU A 89 7.69 -5.26 -2.05
C LEU A 89 7.86 -6.77 -1.84
N ASN A 90 9.01 -7.17 -1.30
CA ASN A 90 9.18 -8.53 -0.80
C ASN A 90 8.63 -8.61 0.64
N PRO A 91 7.54 -9.37 0.88
CA PRO A 91 6.82 -9.36 2.15
C PRO A 91 7.67 -9.89 3.32
N ALA A 92 8.41 -10.98 3.10
CA ALA A 92 9.25 -11.59 4.14
C ALA A 92 10.39 -10.63 4.55
N VAL A 93 11.03 -10.00 3.57
CA VAL A 93 12.10 -9.03 3.83
C VAL A 93 11.55 -7.78 4.53
N ALA A 94 10.41 -7.25 4.09
CA ALA A 94 9.80 -6.07 4.67
C ALA A 94 9.43 -6.27 6.14
N MET A 95 8.81 -7.41 6.47
CA MET A 95 8.47 -7.75 7.85
C MET A 95 9.72 -7.97 8.73
N LEU A 96 10.72 -8.70 8.23
CA LEU A 96 11.97 -8.94 8.97
C LEU A 96 12.79 -7.66 9.22
N GLN A 97 12.71 -6.68 8.31
CA GLN A 97 13.37 -5.38 8.44
C GLN A 97 12.55 -4.36 9.23
N GLY A 98 11.33 -4.70 9.68
CA GLY A 98 10.43 -3.76 10.35
C GLY A 98 9.91 -2.64 9.44
N LYS A 99 9.93 -2.84 8.12
CA LYS A 99 9.36 -1.91 7.13
C LYS A 99 7.85 -2.04 6.99
N MET A 100 7.32 -3.18 7.40
CA MET A 100 5.89 -3.48 7.37
C MET A 100 5.53 -4.32 8.59
N ASP A 101 4.43 -3.97 9.23
CA ASP A 101 3.72 -4.82 10.18
C ASP A 101 2.28 -5.04 9.73
N ALA A 102 1.68 -6.16 10.17
CA ALA A 102 0.32 -6.51 9.83
C ALA A 102 -0.41 -7.05 11.05
N ASN A 103 -1.66 -6.63 11.21
CA ASN A 103 -2.56 -7.03 12.29
C ASN A 103 -3.92 -7.46 11.72
N GLY A 104 -4.67 -8.30 12.45
CA GLY A 104 -5.94 -8.87 11.97
C GLY A 104 -5.75 -10.18 11.20
N ASP A 105 -6.45 -10.35 10.08
CA ASP A 105 -6.30 -11.55 9.23
C ASP A 105 -4.97 -11.53 8.45
N LEU A 106 -3.93 -12.11 9.08
CA LEU A 106 -2.61 -12.22 8.48
C LEU A 106 -2.61 -13.10 7.21
N TYR A 107 -3.49 -14.10 7.13
CA TYR A 107 -3.57 -14.97 5.95
C TYR A 107 -4.07 -14.20 4.74
N PHE A 108 -5.10 -13.37 4.93
CA PHE A 108 -5.59 -12.42 3.92
C PHE A 108 -4.51 -11.42 3.50
N THR A 109 -3.79 -10.81 4.46
CA THR A 109 -2.71 -9.85 4.15
C THR A 109 -1.58 -10.48 3.32
N VAL A 110 -1.12 -11.68 3.70
CA VAL A 110 -0.07 -12.40 2.97
C VAL A 110 -0.51 -12.80 1.57
N LYS A 111 -1.75 -13.28 1.43
CA LYS A 111 -2.33 -13.57 0.11
C LYS A 111 -2.42 -12.33 -0.78
N THR A 112 -2.82 -11.20 -0.21
CA THR A 112 -2.88 -9.91 -0.91
C THR A 112 -1.50 -9.51 -1.43
N LEU A 113 -0.48 -9.56 -0.58
CA LEU A 113 0.91 -9.29 -0.94
C LEU A 113 1.36 -10.10 -2.16
N PHE A 114 1.21 -11.43 -2.11
CA PHE A 114 1.63 -12.29 -3.20
C PHE A 114 0.79 -12.12 -4.47
N GLY A 115 -0.51 -11.83 -4.33
CA GLY A 115 -1.38 -11.61 -5.49
C GLY A 115 -1.04 -10.33 -6.25
N LEU A 116 -0.66 -9.26 -5.55
CA LEU A 116 -0.22 -8.01 -6.19
C LEU A 116 1.07 -8.18 -7.01
N GLN A 117 1.99 -9.05 -6.58
CA GLN A 117 3.23 -9.36 -7.33
C GLN A 117 2.97 -9.99 -8.71
N VAL A 118 1.82 -10.63 -8.90
CA VAL A 118 1.48 -11.33 -10.16
C VAL A 118 0.78 -10.40 -11.16
N GLY A 119 0.07 -9.38 -10.68
CA GLY A 119 -0.84 -8.56 -11.51
C GLY A 119 -0.53 -7.08 -11.62
N GLN A 120 0.44 -6.55 -10.84
CA GLN A 120 0.85 -5.14 -10.77
C GLN A 120 -0.26 -4.14 -11.17
N PRO A 121 -1.33 -4.02 -10.38
CA PRO A 121 -2.51 -3.23 -10.76
C PRO A 121 -2.27 -1.72 -10.77
N PHE A 122 -1.17 -1.25 -10.17
CA PHE A 122 -0.72 0.13 -10.17
C PHE A 122 0.62 0.25 -10.91
N ASP A 123 0.76 1.30 -11.71
CA ASP A 123 1.99 1.57 -12.46
C ASP A 123 3.00 2.31 -11.55
N PRO A 124 4.18 1.73 -11.26
CA PRO A 124 5.21 2.40 -10.46
C PRO A 124 5.73 3.70 -11.10
N VAL A 125 5.69 3.81 -12.43
CA VAL A 125 6.18 5.00 -13.16
C VAL A 125 5.21 6.17 -13.01
N GLU A 126 3.90 5.92 -12.92
CA GLU A 126 2.89 6.98 -12.74
C GLU A 126 3.11 7.74 -11.42
N PHE A 127 3.39 7.03 -10.33
CA PHE A 127 3.68 7.62 -9.02
C PHE A 127 5.02 8.40 -8.99
N MET A 128 6.10 7.83 -9.53
CA MET A 128 7.42 8.47 -9.52
C MET A 128 7.50 9.70 -10.45
N ARG A 129 6.80 9.67 -11.59
CA ARG A 129 6.80 10.77 -12.57
C ARG A 129 6.04 12.00 -12.07
N GLU A 130 5.03 11.82 -11.22
CA GLU A 130 4.31 12.93 -10.58
C GLU A 130 5.12 13.59 -9.45
N ASN A 131 6.10 12.87 -8.88
CA ASN A 131 6.87 13.32 -7.72
C ASN A 131 8.36 13.65 -8.00
N GLY A 132 8.82 13.51 -9.24
CA GLY A 132 10.10 14.08 -9.69
C GLY A 132 11.36 13.23 -9.48
N ASP A 133 11.21 11.97 -9.09
CA ASP A 133 12.33 11.05 -8.77
C ASP A 133 12.65 10.04 -9.91
N ALA A 134 12.30 10.37 -11.16
CA ALA A 134 12.50 9.49 -12.32
C ALA A 134 13.96 9.38 -12.79
#